data_AF-A0A643EBS2-F1
#
_entry.id   AF-A0A643EBS2-F1
#
_cell.length_a   1.000
_cell.length_b   1.000
_cell.length_c   1.000
_cell.angle_alpha   90.00
_cell.angle_beta   90.00
_cell.angle_gamma   90.00
#
_symmetry.space_group_name_H-M   'P 1'
#
loop_
_entity.id
_entity.type
_entity.pdbx_description
1 polymer ?
#
loop_
_entity_poly.entity_id
_entity_poly.type
_entity_poly.pdbx_seq_one_letter_code
_entity_poly.pdbx_strand_id
1 'polypeptide(L)'
;MDYYLDYIFSEFSRTAMDGAEKHFTGNPDDLTVILKGHLIVEKLMRDFCMSLLPNPDHFARAKLSFSQLISITRALAVCPNPDVDDSWIWGAVKRLNVVRNIYAHHLEPDAEKLEEELEKLRLSLRAVEVDKEPDWAHRISGLVGAFSTYIYLSEKVTQASKFGRNIDGA
;
A
#
# COMPACT_ATOMS: atom_id res chain seq x y z
N MET A 1 -8.78 4.30 -22.03
CA MET A 1 -9.57 5.30 -21.27
C MET A 1 -10.42 4.60 -20.19
N ASP A 2 -10.88 3.36 -20.42
CA ASP A 2 -11.65 2.56 -19.43
C ASP A 2 -10.95 2.31 -18.09
N TYR A 3 -9.68 1.86 -18.07
CA TYR A 3 -9.02 1.47 -16.81
C TYR A 3 -8.93 2.59 -15.76
N TYR A 4 -8.84 3.85 -16.17
CA TYR A 4 -8.75 4.97 -15.24
C TYR A 4 -10.10 5.27 -14.58
N LEU A 5 -11.18 5.23 -15.36
CA LEU A 5 -12.54 5.37 -14.83
C LEU A 5 -12.91 4.17 -13.96
N ASP A 6 -12.59 2.95 -14.39
CA ASP A 6 -12.79 1.74 -13.59
C ASP A 6 -12.02 1.80 -12.27
N TYR A 7 -10.80 2.32 -12.29
CA TYR A 7 -10.00 2.52 -11.08
C TYR A 7 -10.67 3.52 -10.14
N ILE A 8 -11.09 4.70 -10.61
CA ILE A 8 -11.74 5.73 -9.79
C ILE A 8 -12.94 5.15 -9.03
N PHE A 9 -13.71 4.25 -9.65
CA PHE A 9 -14.88 3.64 -9.02
C PHE A 9 -14.58 2.38 -8.21
N SER A 10 -13.35 1.87 -8.25
CA SER A 10 -12.93 0.64 -7.54
C SER A 10 -12.91 0.80 -6.02
N GLU A 11 -13.09 -0.31 -5.31
CA GLU A 11 -12.98 -0.39 -3.84
C GLU A 11 -11.59 0.00 -3.33
N PHE A 12 -10.53 -0.25 -4.12
CA PHE A 12 -9.17 0.15 -3.78
C PHE A 12 -8.99 1.67 -3.82
N SER A 13 -9.52 2.33 -4.85
CA SER A 13 -9.47 3.80 -4.96
C SER A 13 -10.27 4.46 -3.85
N ARG A 14 -11.49 3.97 -3.56
CA ARG A 14 -12.31 4.46 -2.43
C ARG A 14 -11.59 4.29 -1.09
N THR A 15 -11.06 3.09 -0.82
CA THR A 15 -10.32 2.83 0.42
C THR A 15 -9.13 3.79 0.59
N ALA A 16 -8.39 4.07 -0.49
CA ALA A 16 -7.28 5.00 -0.48
C ALA A 16 -7.73 6.45 -0.25
N MET A 17 -8.71 6.93 -1.02
CA MET A 17 -9.18 8.31 -0.99
C MET A 17 -9.93 8.64 0.30
N ASP A 18 -10.93 7.83 0.66
CA ASP A 18 -11.73 8.02 1.88
C ASP A 18 -10.84 7.88 3.13
N GLY A 19 -9.88 6.95 3.10
CA GLY A 19 -8.91 6.76 4.17
C GLY A 19 -8.04 7.99 4.37
N ALA A 20 -7.49 8.54 3.29
CA ALA A 20 -6.66 9.75 3.32
C ALA A 20 -7.48 10.98 3.73
N GLU A 21 -8.64 11.21 3.14
CA GLU A 21 -9.51 12.34 3.47
C GLU A 21 -9.90 12.32 4.94
N LYS A 22 -10.31 11.16 5.46
CA LYS A 22 -10.75 11.03 6.86
C LYS A 22 -9.63 11.20 7.88
N HIS A 23 -8.40 10.81 7.54
CA HIS A 23 -7.33 10.67 8.52
C HIS A 23 -6.17 11.63 8.35
N PHE A 24 -6.02 12.28 7.20
CA PHE A 24 -4.94 13.23 6.92
C PHE A 24 -5.41 14.69 6.88
N THR A 25 -6.72 14.94 6.88
CA THR A 25 -7.27 16.31 6.98
C THR A 25 -7.23 16.83 8.42
N GLY A 26 -7.16 18.15 8.59
CA GLY A 26 -7.19 18.79 9.91
C GLY A 26 -5.82 18.92 10.60
N ASN A 27 -4.73 18.90 9.84
CA ASN A 27 -3.34 19.02 10.33
C ASN A 27 -2.98 18.03 11.46
N PRO A 28 -3.17 16.72 11.25
CA PRO A 28 -2.65 15.71 12.17
C PRO A 28 -1.13 15.79 12.26
N ASP A 29 -0.58 15.37 13.39
CA ASP A 29 0.87 15.21 13.54
C ASP A 29 1.42 14.11 12.60
N ASP A 30 2.69 14.23 12.25
CA ASP A 30 3.38 13.34 11.31
C ASP A 30 3.28 11.86 11.68
N LEU A 31 3.36 11.56 12.98
CA LEU A 31 3.27 10.19 13.48
C LEU A 31 1.87 9.63 13.24
N THR A 32 0.83 10.38 13.58
CA THR A 32 -0.55 9.99 13.31
C THR A 32 -0.76 9.69 11.83
N VAL A 33 -0.25 10.55 10.93
CA VAL A 33 -0.32 10.32 9.49
C VAL A 33 0.34 9.00 9.08
N ILE A 34 1.58 8.77 9.53
CA ILE A 34 2.35 7.55 9.21
C ILE A 34 1.62 6.30 9.69
N LEU A 35 1.13 6.30 10.93
CA LEU A 35 0.41 5.15 11.50
C LEU A 35 -0.93 4.90 10.80
N LYS A 36 -1.68 5.95 10.45
CA LYS A 36 -2.93 5.80 9.69
C LYS A 36 -2.66 5.34 8.26
N GLY A 37 -1.61 5.85 7.61
CA GLY A 37 -1.15 5.38 6.31
C GLY A 37 -0.82 3.89 6.32
N HIS A 38 -0.13 3.41 7.36
CA HIS A 38 0.14 1.98 7.55
C HIS A 38 -1.14 1.13 7.56
N LEU A 39 -2.15 1.57 8.30
CA LEU A 39 -3.44 0.85 8.40
C LEU A 39 -4.18 0.84 7.06
N ILE A 40 -4.14 1.92 6.29
CA ILE A 40 -4.75 1.98 4.96
C ILE A 40 -4.04 1.02 4.02
N VAL A 41 -2.70 1.03 3.99
CA VAL A 41 -1.91 0.08 3.18
C VAL A 41 -2.17 -1.37 3.60
N GLU A 42 -2.30 -1.65 4.90
CA GLU A 42 -2.67 -2.98 5.39
C GLU A 42 -4.04 -3.41 4.85
N LYS A 43 -5.05 -2.55 4.95
CA LYS A 43 -6.39 -2.82 4.45
C LYS A 43 -6.37 -3.10 2.94
N LEU A 44 -5.67 -2.26 2.16
CA LEU A 44 -5.50 -2.44 0.73
C LEU A 44 -4.89 -3.81 0.38
N MET A 45 -3.83 -4.23 1.08
CA MET A 45 -3.22 -5.56 0.89
C MET A 45 -4.18 -6.70 1.24
N ARG A 46 -4.95 -6.56 2.34
CA ARG A 46 -5.94 -7.57 2.74
C ARG A 46 -7.05 -7.71 1.71
N ASP A 47 -7.61 -6.59 1.27
CA ASP A 47 -8.68 -6.55 0.28
C ASP A 47 -8.22 -7.19 -1.04
N PHE A 48 -7.01 -6.86 -1.49
CA PHE A 48 -6.39 -7.47 -2.67
C PHE A 48 -6.19 -8.98 -2.53
N CYS A 49 -5.67 -9.45 -1.40
CA CYS A 49 -5.51 -10.90 -1.20
C CYS A 49 -6.88 -11.60 -1.18
N MET A 50 -7.88 -11.03 -0.49
CA MET A 50 -9.24 -11.59 -0.43
C MET A 50 -9.91 -11.65 -1.81
N SER A 51 -9.66 -10.69 -2.70
CA SER A 51 -10.27 -10.70 -4.03
C SER A 51 -9.67 -11.75 -4.99
N LEU A 52 -8.47 -12.26 -4.69
CA LEU A 52 -7.78 -13.24 -5.52
C LEU A 52 -7.87 -14.69 -5.02
N LEU A 53 -8.13 -14.88 -3.73
CA LEU A 53 -8.14 -16.19 -3.08
C LEU A 53 -9.48 -16.91 -3.30
N PRO A 54 -9.48 -18.20 -3.63
CA PRO A 54 -10.73 -18.97 -3.79
C PRO A 54 -11.56 -19.09 -2.50
N ASN A 55 -10.91 -19.06 -1.35
CA ASN A 55 -11.52 -19.22 -0.03
C ASN A 55 -11.09 -18.07 0.91
N PRO A 56 -11.56 -16.84 0.68
CA PRO A 56 -11.05 -15.64 1.36
C PRO A 56 -11.29 -15.63 2.88
N ASP A 57 -12.31 -16.33 3.37
CA ASP A 57 -12.64 -16.40 4.79
C ASP A 57 -11.51 -16.98 5.67
N HIS A 58 -10.74 -17.92 5.14
CA HIS A 58 -9.59 -18.47 5.87
C HIS A 58 -8.47 -17.44 6.01
N PHE A 59 -8.30 -16.60 5.01
CA PHE A 59 -7.34 -15.51 5.02
C PHE A 59 -7.81 -14.36 5.93
N ALA A 60 -9.09 -13.99 5.86
CA ALA A 60 -9.67 -12.93 6.69
C ALA A 60 -9.53 -13.21 8.20
N ARG A 61 -9.68 -14.48 8.61
CA ARG A 61 -9.52 -14.92 10.01
C ARG A 61 -8.07 -15.13 10.43
N ALA A 62 -7.12 -15.12 9.49
CA ALA A 62 -5.71 -15.33 9.81
C ALA A 62 -5.12 -14.10 10.49
N LYS A 63 -4.50 -14.31 11.66
CA LYS A 63 -3.77 -13.27 12.41
C LYS A 63 -2.37 -13.07 11.82
N LEU A 64 -2.33 -12.59 10.57
CA LEU A 64 -1.08 -12.31 9.87
C LEU A 64 -0.45 -11.02 10.40
N SER A 65 0.85 -11.07 10.66
CA SER A 65 1.64 -9.86 10.84
C SER A 65 1.77 -9.10 9.51
N PHE A 66 2.03 -7.80 9.59
CA PHE A 66 2.21 -6.98 8.38
C PHE A 66 3.32 -7.51 7.46
N SER A 67 4.43 -7.99 8.03
CA SER A 67 5.51 -8.59 7.24
C SER A 67 5.07 -9.84 6.47
N GLN A 68 4.26 -10.71 7.09
CA GLN A 68 3.68 -11.88 6.42
C GLN A 68 2.71 -11.45 5.31
N LEU A 69 1.90 -10.42 5.58
CA LEU A 69 0.98 -9.87 4.60
C LEU A 69 1.71 -9.28 3.38
N ILE A 70 2.83 -8.57 3.56
CA ILE A 70 3.69 -8.12 2.44
C ILE A 70 4.13 -9.31 1.60
N SER A 71 4.66 -10.37 2.23
CA SER A 71 5.15 -11.55 1.50
C SER A 71 4.05 -12.20 0.66
N ILE A 72 2.85 -12.39 1.23
CA ILE A 72 1.73 -12.99 0.52
C ILE A 72 1.24 -12.08 -0.61
N THR A 73 1.06 -10.79 -0.33
CA THR A 73 0.60 -9.80 -1.32
C THR A 73 1.58 -9.75 -2.49
N ARG A 74 2.89 -9.70 -2.24
CA ARG A 74 3.93 -9.75 -3.28
C ARG A 74 3.93 -11.05 -4.09
N ALA A 75 3.63 -12.17 -3.46
CA ALA A 75 3.56 -13.46 -4.15
C ALA A 75 2.34 -13.56 -5.08
N LEU A 76 1.25 -12.86 -4.75
CA LEU A 76 0.04 -12.79 -5.58
C LEU A 76 0.08 -11.65 -6.60
N ALA A 77 0.85 -10.60 -6.33
CA ALA A 77 0.90 -9.43 -7.18
C ALA A 77 1.72 -9.66 -8.45
N VAL A 78 1.17 -9.22 -9.58
CA VAL A 78 1.84 -9.19 -10.87
C VAL A 78 2.13 -7.73 -11.20
N CYS A 79 3.40 -7.41 -11.47
CA CYS A 79 3.75 -6.06 -11.92
C CYS A 79 3.03 -5.79 -13.25
N PRO A 80 2.14 -4.79 -13.33
CA PRO A 80 1.36 -4.53 -14.55
C PRO A 80 2.22 -4.13 -15.74
N ASN A 81 3.40 -3.56 -15.47
CA ASN A 81 4.39 -3.21 -16.46
C ASN A 81 5.75 -3.78 -16.04
N PRO A 82 6.28 -4.82 -16.72
CA PRO A 82 7.55 -5.44 -16.35
C PRO A 82 8.75 -4.49 -16.49
N ASP A 83 8.61 -3.40 -17.27
CA ASP A 83 9.66 -2.39 -17.43
C ASP A 83 9.68 -1.36 -16.28
N VAL A 84 8.69 -1.40 -15.38
CA VAL A 84 8.64 -0.53 -14.19
C VAL A 84 9.23 -1.26 -12.99
N ASP A 85 10.28 -0.68 -12.42
CA ASP A 85 10.81 -1.14 -11.14
C ASP A 85 9.83 -0.81 -10.01
N ASP A 86 9.23 -1.84 -9.40
CA ASP A 86 8.34 -1.72 -8.25
C ASP A 86 9.10 -1.72 -6.90
N SER A 87 10.43 -1.73 -6.92
CA SER A 87 11.24 -1.74 -5.70
C SER A 87 10.96 -0.54 -4.79
N TRP A 88 10.66 0.63 -5.38
CA TRP A 88 10.37 1.85 -4.62
C TRP A 88 9.10 1.70 -3.78
N ILE A 89 8.02 1.17 -4.36
CA ILE A 89 6.72 1.11 -3.69
C ILE A 89 6.75 0.10 -2.54
N TRP A 90 7.35 -1.05 -2.79
CA TRP A 90 7.51 -2.07 -1.77
C TRP A 90 8.59 -1.72 -0.75
N GLY A 91 9.61 -0.98 -1.15
CA GLY A 91 10.59 -0.38 -0.25
C GLY A 91 9.90 0.55 0.74
N ALA A 92 9.04 1.45 0.26
CA ALA A 92 8.26 2.34 1.11
C ALA A 92 7.31 1.57 2.04
N VAL A 93 6.56 0.58 1.53
CA VAL A 93 5.66 -0.26 2.36
C VAL A 93 6.42 -1.01 3.46
N LYS A 94 7.61 -1.56 3.16
CA LYS A 94 8.46 -2.22 4.17
C LYS A 94 8.96 -1.23 5.22
N ARG A 95 9.39 -0.03 4.82
CA ARG A 95 9.85 1.01 5.74
C ARG A 95 8.73 1.52 6.63
N LEU A 96 7.52 1.64 6.11
CA LEU A 96 6.34 2.00 6.88
C LEU A 96 6.10 1.03 8.06
N ASN A 97 6.34 -0.28 7.84
CA ASN A 97 6.29 -1.28 8.90
C ASN A 97 7.43 -1.14 9.92
N VAL A 98 8.64 -0.80 9.48
CA VAL A 98 9.78 -0.57 10.38
C VAL A 98 9.49 0.60 11.31
N VAL A 99 9.06 1.74 10.74
CA VAL A 99 8.67 2.92 11.52
C VAL A 99 7.55 2.59 12.50
N ARG A 100 6.48 1.91 12.06
CA ARG A 100 5.39 1.46 12.95
C ARG A 100 5.90 0.58 14.09
N ASN A 101 6.80 -0.37 13.82
CA ASN A 101 7.35 -1.26 14.85
C ASN A 101 8.18 -0.50 15.88
N ILE A 102 9.00 0.48 15.45
CA ILE A 102 9.78 1.31 16.36
C ILE A 102 8.85 2.03 17.35
N TYR A 103 7.77 2.64 16.84
CA TYR A 103 6.77 3.32 17.67
C TYR A 103 5.94 2.38 18.56
N ALA A 104 5.55 1.21 18.06
CA ALA A 104 4.67 0.30 18.80
C ALA A 104 5.38 -0.46 19.94
N HIS A 105 6.70 -0.62 19.87
CA HIS A 105 7.46 -1.47 20.79
C HIS A 105 8.27 -0.72 21.85
N HIS A 106 8.29 0.61 21.85
CA HIS A 106 9.06 1.39 22.81
C HIS A 106 8.22 2.51 23.42
N LEU A 107 8.12 2.56 24.75
CA LEU A 107 7.63 3.76 25.43
C LEU A 107 8.55 4.96 25.16
N GLU A 108 9.85 4.69 24.96
CA GLU A 108 10.87 5.67 24.59
C GLU A 108 11.69 5.06 23.42
N PRO A 109 11.28 5.30 22.17
CA PRO A 109 12.05 4.83 21.01
C PRO A 109 13.41 5.53 20.95
N ASP A 110 14.43 4.80 20.50
CA ASP A 110 15.71 5.38 20.12
C ASP A 110 15.50 6.44 19.03
N ALA A 111 15.64 7.71 19.42
CA ALA A 111 15.33 8.86 18.57
C ALA A 111 16.24 8.93 17.34
N GLU A 112 17.50 8.52 17.47
CA GLU A 112 18.46 8.53 16.36
C GLU A 112 18.08 7.50 15.30
N LYS A 113 17.75 6.28 15.76
CA LYS A 113 17.26 5.21 14.89
C LYS A 113 15.92 5.54 14.22
N LEU A 114 15.02 6.19 14.96
CA LEU A 114 13.73 6.61 14.43
C LEU A 114 13.91 7.65 13.31
N GLU A 115 14.71 8.68 13.56
CA GLU A 115 15.01 9.72 12.57
C GLU A 115 15.65 9.12 11.31
N GLU A 116 16.57 8.17 11.48
CA GLU A 116 17.20 7.46 10.36
C GLU A 116 16.17 6.72 9.50
N GLU A 117 15.22 6.01 10.11
CA GLU A 117 14.18 5.28 9.36
C GLU A 117 13.13 6.20 8.75
N LEU A 118 12.83 7.33 9.40
CA LEU A 118 11.98 8.37 8.83
C LEU A 118 12.61 8.98 7.58
N GLU A 119 13.90 9.32 7.60
CA GLU A 119 14.59 9.87 6.42
C GLU A 119 14.67 8.84 5.30
N LYS A 120 14.95 7.57 5.61
CA LYS A 120 14.90 6.50 4.60
C LYS A 120 13.51 6.33 4.00
N LEU A 121 12.45 6.41 4.81
CA LEU A 121 11.07 6.38 4.31
C LEU A 121 10.81 7.59 3.42
N ARG A 122 11.22 8.77 3.84
CA ARG A 122 11.10 10.03 3.09
C ARG A 122 11.77 9.96 1.72
N LEU A 123 12.97 9.38 1.64
CA LEU A 123 13.70 9.15 0.40
C LEU A 123 13.00 8.13 -0.53
N SER A 124 12.34 7.12 0.03
CA SER A 124 11.55 6.17 -0.77
C SER A 124 10.23 6.75 -1.30
N LEU A 125 9.76 7.84 -0.69
CA LEU A 125 8.51 8.53 -0.99
C LEU A 125 8.72 9.80 -1.81
N ARG A 126 9.80 9.90 -2.59
CA ARG A 126 10.06 11.11 -3.40
C ARG A 126 8.89 11.40 -4.33
N ALA A 127 8.07 12.35 -3.89
CA ALA A 127 7.11 13.04 -4.72
C ALA A 127 7.87 13.93 -5.71
N VAL A 128 7.23 14.12 -6.86
CA VAL A 128 7.56 15.08 -7.91
C VAL A 128 8.01 16.42 -7.31
N GLU A 129 8.97 17.08 -7.96
CA GLU A 129 9.45 18.42 -7.62
C GLU A 129 8.26 19.37 -7.41
N VAL A 130 7.99 19.72 -6.15
CA VAL A 130 7.08 20.80 -5.76
C VAL A 130 7.95 21.88 -5.12
N ASP A 131 7.66 23.16 -5.42
CA ASP A 131 8.39 24.34 -4.91
C ASP A 131 8.51 24.40 -3.37
N LYS A 132 7.74 23.56 -2.66
CA LYS A 132 7.88 23.30 -1.22
C LYS A 132 8.02 21.81 -0.99
N GLU A 133 8.97 21.47 -0.13
CA GLU A 133 9.16 20.12 0.34
C GLU A 133 7.85 19.58 0.98
N PRO A 134 7.26 18.49 0.46
CA PRO A 134 5.96 18.03 0.90
C PRO A 134 6.02 17.49 2.33
N ASP A 135 4.95 17.75 3.10
CA ASP A 135 4.74 17.19 4.44
C ASP A 135 4.44 15.68 4.40
N TRP A 136 4.32 15.06 5.58
CA TRP A 136 4.02 13.63 5.68
C TRP A 136 2.64 13.27 5.14
N ALA A 137 1.63 14.13 5.32
CA ALA A 137 0.28 13.89 4.82
C ALA A 137 0.29 13.72 3.30
N HIS A 138 0.99 14.61 2.59
CA HIS A 138 1.13 14.55 1.15
C HIS A 138 1.92 13.32 0.69
N ARG A 139 3.05 13.02 1.34
CA ARG A 139 3.90 11.86 0.99
C ARG A 139 3.18 10.53 1.18
N ILE A 140 2.52 10.35 2.32
CA ILE A 140 1.80 9.12 2.64
C ILE A 140 0.55 8.99 1.77
N SER A 141 -0.14 10.09 1.45
CA SER A 141 -1.22 10.09 0.44
C SER A 141 -0.74 9.60 -0.92
N GLY A 142 0.43 10.10 -1.36
CA GLY A 142 1.07 9.66 -2.60
C GLY A 142 1.37 8.16 -2.61
N LEU A 143 1.92 7.62 -1.50
CA LEU A 143 2.14 6.18 -1.35
C LEU A 143 0.83 5.39 -1.44
N VAL A 144 -0.18 5.80 -0.67
CA VAL A 144 -1.48 5.12 -0.61
C VAL A 144 -2.17 5.11 -1.98
N GLY A 145 -2.14 6.24 -2.70
CA GLY A 145 -2.68 6.36 -4.06
C GLY A 145 -1.92 5.52 -5.09
N ALA A 146 -0.60 5.53 -5.05
CA ALA A 146 0.21 4.70 -5.94
C ALA A 146 0.03 3.21 -5.65
N PHE A 147 -0.05 2.82 -4.38
CA PHE A 147 -0.16 1.43 -3.97
C PHE A 147 -1.55 0.86 -4.28
N SER A 148 -2.62 1.64 -4.07
CA SER A 148 -3.98 1.28 -4.50
C SER A 148 -4.08 1.09 -6.02
N THR A 149 -3.43 1.97 -6.79
CA THR A 149 -3.34 1.81 -8.26
C THR A 149 -2.59 0.53 -8.64
N TYR A 150 -1.44 0.28 -8.01
CA TYR A 150 -0.61 -0.91 -8.26
C TYR A 150 -1.39 -2.20 -8.02
N ILE A 151 -2.05 -2.35 -6.87
CA ILE A 151 -2.81 -3.57 -6.54
C ILE A 151 -4.06 -3.72 -7.41
N TYR A 152 -4.73 -2.62 -7.79
CA TYR A 152 -5.86 -2.66 -8.70
C TYR A 152 -5.45 -3.23 -10.07
N LEU A 153 -4.38 -2.70 -10.66
CA LEU A 153 -3.88 -3.18 -11.94
C LEU A 153 -3.41 -4.63 -11.87
N SER A 154 -2.70 -4.98 -10.79
CA SER A 154 -2.26 -6.35 -10.50
C SER A 154 -3.43 -7.33 -10.41
N GLU A 155 -4.54 -6.92 -9.77
CA GLU A 155 -5.77 -7.72 -9.69
C GLU A 155 -6.35 -7.99 -11.08
N LYS A 156 -6.47 -6.94 -11.91
CA LYS A 156 -7.02 -7.07 -13.27
C LYS A 156 -6.18 -7.99 -14.14
N VAL A 157 -4.85 -7.85 -14.11
CA VAL A 157 -3.94 -8.74 -14.83
C VAL A 157 -4.09 -10.18 -14.35
N THR A 158 -4.14 -10.39 -13.04
CA THR A 158 -4.29 -11.72 -12.44
C THR A 158 -5.62 -12.37 -12.84
N GLN A 159 -6.73 -11.63 -12.77
CA GLN A 159 -8.04 -12.12 -13.17
C GLN A 159 -8.11 -12.43 -14.67
N ALA A 160 -7.61 -11.55 -15.54
CA ALA A 160 -7.55 -11.78 -16.98
C ALA A 160 -6.78 -13.07 -17.33
N SER A 161 -5.66 -13.33 -16.64
CA SER A 161 -4.86 -14.56 -16.83
C SER A 161 -5.57 -15.85 -16.40
N LYS A 162 -6.54 -15.75 -15.47
CA LYS A 162 -7.38 -16.89 -15.05
C LYS A 162 -8.49 -17.15 -16.06
N PHE A 163 -9.13 -16.11 -16.60
CA PHE A 163 -10.19 -16.24 -17.60
C PHE A 163 -9.65 -16.69 -18.98
N GLY A 164 -8.47 -16.21 -19.40
CA GLY A 164 -7.84 -16.63 -20.65
C GLY A 164 -7.40 -18.10 -20.69
N ARG A 165 -7.25 -18.76 -19.53
CA ARG A 165 -6.92 -20.20 -19.44
C ARG A 165 -8.13 -21.14 -19.51
N ASN A 166 -9.36 -20.63 -19.48
CA ASN A 166 -10.58 -21.44 -19.43
C ASN A 166 -11.20 -21.78 -20.80
N ILE A 167 -10.58 -21.37 -21.92
CA ILE A 167 -11.15 -21.56 -23.28
C ILE A 167 -10.43 -22.59 -24.15
N ASP A 168 -9.29 -23.13 -23.72
CA ASP A 168 -8.53 -24.14 -24.50
C ASP A 168 -8.59 -25.56 -23.89
N GLY A 169 -9.50 -25.80 -22.95
CA GLY A 169 -9.54 -27.03 -22.16
C GLY A 169 -10.93 -27.65 -21.93
N ALA A 170 -11.91 -27.37 -22.79
CA ALA A 170 -13.23 -27.99 -22.79
C ALA A 170 -13.49 -28.71 -24.12
#